data_AF-A0A536BX53-F1
#
_entry.id   AF-A0A536BX53-F1
#
_cell.length_a   1.000
_cell.length_b   1.000
_cell.length_c   1.000
_cell.angle_alpha   90.00
_cell.angle_beta   90.00
_cell.angle_gamma   90.00
#
_symmetry.space_group_name_H-M   'P 1'
#
loop_
_entity.id
_entity.type
_entity.pdbx_description
1 polymer ?
#
loop_
_entity_poly.entity_id
_entity_poly.type
_entity_poly.pdbx_seq_one_letter_code
_entity_poly.pdbx_strand_id
1 'polypeptide(L)'
;MRPAKPENVLMFDYARRRASVGDRMRQAGIDLLFLPISGDLEYLTGIPRREPSFGNVAYRHGWVAGAFLRPGADPVVVLPRMITEFELPGGAAGD
;
A
#
# COMPACT_ATOMS: atom_id res chain seq x y z
N MET A 1 3.59 -32.35 -1.56
CA MET A 1 4.37 -31.25 -2.16
C MET A 1 3.38 -30.35 -2.88
N ARG A 2 3.07 -29.14 -2.35
CA ARG A 2 2.16 -28.20 -3.03
C ARG A 2 2.87 -27.71 -4.31
N PRO A 3 2.22 -27.69 -5.49
CA PRO A 3 2.86 -27.15 -6.68
C PRO A 3 3.23 -25.69 -6.44
N ALA A 4 4.43 -25.30 -6.88
CA ALA A 4 4.84 -23.90 -6.90
C ALA A 4 3.79 -23.10 -7.67
N LYS A 5 3.27 -22.04 -7.04
CA LYS A 5 2.32 -21.12 -7.67
C LYS A 5 3.01 -20.56 -8.92
N PRO A 6 2.38 -20.60 -10.11
CA PRO A 6 3.01 -20.12 -11.32
C PRO A 6 3.47 -18.67 -11.09
N GLU A 7 4.73 -18.42 -11.38
CA GLU A 7 5.34 -17.09 -11.33
C GLU A 7 4.51 -16.19 -12.26
N ASN A 8 3.75 -15.29 -11.65
CA ASN A 8 2.66 -14.60 -12.32
C ASN A 8 3.27 -13.53 -13.24
N VAL A 9 3.38 -13.83 -14.54
CA VAL A 9 3.83 -12.93 -15.63
C VAL A 9 2.75 -11.86 -15.93
N LEU A 10 2.18 -11.26 -14.88
CA LEU A 10 1.30 -10.10 -14.90
C LEU A 10 1.78 -9.15 -13.80
N MET A 11 3.04 -8.73 -13.89
CA MET A 11 3.63 -7.78 -12.96
C MET A 11 3.00 -6.40 -13.22
N PHE A 12 2.21 -5.90 -12.27
CA PHE A 12 1.51 -4.63 -12.41
C PHE A 12 2.51 -3.47 -12.48
N ASP A 13 2.32 -2.54 -13.42
CA ASP A 13 3.15 -1.33 -13.52
C ASP A 13 2.65 -0.24 -12.54
N TYR A 14 3.12 -0.33 -11.29
CA TYR A 14 2.78 0.61 -10.23
C TYR A 14 3.35 2.02 -10.48
N ALA A 15 4.48 2.14 -11.19
CA ALA A 15 5.03 3.44 -11.56
C ALA A 15 4.09 4.20 -12.48
N ARG A 16 3.57 3.54 -13.53
CA ARG A 16 2.59 4.12 -14.46
C ARG A 16 1.28 4.49 -13.76
N ARG A 17 0.80 3.65 -12.84
CA ARG A 17 -0.42 3.94 -12.06
C ARG A 17 -0.24 5.18 -11.19
N ARG A 18 0.88 5.29 -10.47
CA ARG A 18 1.21 6.45 -9.65
C ARG A 18 1.40 7.71 -10.49
N ALA A 19 1.99 7.61 -11.68
CA ALA A 19 2.09 8.73 -12.62
C ALA A 19 0.71 9.26 -13.04
N SER A 20 -0.20 8.35 -13.41
CA SER A 20 -1.57 8.73 -13.80
C SER A 20 -2.37 9.38 -12.67
N VAL A 21 -2.26 8.86 -11.43
CA VAL A 21 -2.85 9.53 -10.25
C VAL A 21 -2.18 10.88 -9.98
N GLY A 22 -0.86 10.97 -10.12
CA GLY A 22 -0.11 12.21 -9.96
C GLY A 22 -0.56 13.31 -10.92
N ASP A 23 -0.86 12.97 -12.18
CA ASP A 23 -1.39 13.93 -13.16
C ASP A 23 -2.77 14.47 -12.74
N ARG A 24 -3.65 13.59 -12.25
CA ARG A 24 -4.97 13.97 -11.73
C ARG A 24 -4.87 14.83 -10.47
N MET A 25 -3.94 14.50 -9.58
CA MET A 25 -3.65 15.30 -8.39
C MET A 25 -3.22 16.72 -8.77
N ARG A 26 -2.31 16.87 -9.77
CA ARG A 26 -1.90 18.19 -10.27
C ARG A 26 -3.07 18.97 -10.86
N GLN A 27 -3.91 18.32 -11.67
CA GLN A 27 -5.11 18.95 -12.23
C GLN A 27 -6.10 19.41 -11.15
N ALA A 28 -6.19 18.68 -10.04
CA ALA A 28 -7.07 18.99 -8.92
C ALA A 28 -6.45 19.95 -7.88
N GLY A 29 -5.18 20.37 -8.05
CA GLY A 29 -4.49 21.19 -7.05
C GLY A 29 -4.22 20.45 -5.73
N ILE A 30 -4.03 19.12 -5.78
CA ILE A 30 -3.76 18.27 -4.62
C ILE A 30 -2.26 17.97 -4.56
N ASP A 31 -1.59 18.46 -3.52
CA ASP A 31 -0.14 18.25 -3.34
C ASP A 31 0.21 16.90 -2.69
N LEU A 32 -0.70 16.38 -1.86
CA LEU A 32 -0.48 15.19 -1.04
C LEU A 32 -1.76 14.37 -0.90
N LEU A 33 -1.66 13.06 -1.10
CA LEU A 33 -2.75 12.12 -0.92
C LEU A 33 -2.36 11.10 0.15
N PHE A 34 -3.19 10.95 1.19
CA PHE A 34 -3.09 9.84 2.13
C PHE A 34 -4.07 8.74 1.74
N LEU A 35 -3.58 7.50 1.64
CA LEU A 35 -4.41 6.32 1.47
C LEU A 35 -4.20 5.36 2.64
N PRO A 36 -5.25 5.00 3.40
CA PRO A 36 -5.15 3.93 4.39
C PRO A 36 -4.90 2.59 3.69
N ILE A 37 -4.53 1.55 4.45
CA ILE A 37 -4.50 0.17 3.93
C ILE A 37 -5.87 -0.17 3.30
N SER A 38 -5.90 -0.26 1.98
CA SER A 38 -7.13 -0.31 1.18
C SER A 38 -6.83 -0.85 -0.21
N GLY A 39 -7.88 -1.14 -0.98
CA GLY A 39 -7.74 -1.57 -2.38
C GLY A 39 -7.08 -0.50 -3.26
N ASP A 40 -7.29 0.79 -2.98
CA ASP A 40 -6.65 1.87 -3.73
C ASP A 40 -5.15 1.91 -3.48
N LEU A 41 -4.73 1.73 -2.22
CA LEU A 41 -3.32 1.65 -1.88
C LEU A 41 -2.66 0.44 -2.54
N GLU A 42 -3.30 -0.74 -2.45
CA GLU A 42 -2.82 -1.97 -3.10
C GLU A 42 -2.74 -1.81 -4.62
N TYR A 43 -3.72 -1.15 -5.24
CA TYR A 43 -3.73 -0.88 -6.66
C TYR A 43 -2.55 0.02 -7.08
N LEU A 44 -2.25 1.07 -6.30
CA LEU A 44 -1.22 2.05 -6.66
C LEU A 44 0.19 1.63 -6.26
N THR A 45 0.36 0.76 -5.27
CA THR A 45 1.66 0.47 -4.66
C THR A 45 2.01 -1.00 -4.55
N GLY A 46 1.05 -1.90 -4.75
CA GLY A 46 1.24 -3.33 -4.52
C GLY A 46 1.24 -3.75 -3.05
N ILE A 47 1.22 -2.79 -2.11
CA ILE A 47 1.12 -3.09 -0.67
C ILE A 47 -0.19 -3.85 -0.41
N PRO A 48 -0.13 -5.14 -0.03
CA PRO A 48 -1.31 -5.96 0.06
C PRO A 48 -2.19 -5.51 1.23
N ARG A 49 -3.49 -5.42 0.99
CA ARG A 49 -4.45 -5.34 2.10
C ARG A 49 -4.61 -6.72 2.72
N ARG A 50 -4.74 -6.79 4.03
CA ARG A 50 -5.07 -8.04 4.73
C ARG A 50 -6.51 -8.43 4.41
N GLU A 51 -6.74 -9.71 4.14
CA GLU A 51 -8.09 -10.23 4.01
C GLU A 51 -8.78 -10.23 5.39
N PRO A 52 -10.00 -9.66 5.52
CA PRO A 52 -10.70 -9.62 6.79
C PRO A 52 -10.92 -11.03 7.34
N SER A 53 -10.60 -11.24 8.62
CA SER A 53 -10.84 -12.50 9.32
C SER A 53 -11.56 -12.24 10.64
N PHE A 54 -12.31 -13.23 11.14
CA PHE A 54 -13.02 -13.12 12.42
C PHE A 54 -12.09 -12.80 13.61
N GLY A 55 -10.80 -13.10 13.52
CA GLY A 55 -9.79 -12.80 14.54
C GLY A 55 -9.05 -11.47 14.35
N ASN A 56 -9.53 -10.59 13.47
CA ASN A 56 -8.85 -9.31 13.25
C ASN A 56 -8.89 -8.44 14.51
N VAL A 57 -7.71 -8.02 14.96
CA VAL A 57 -7.55 -7.09 16.08
C VAL A 57 -7.46 -5.68 15.51
N ALA A 58 -8.39 -4.81 15.90
CA ALA A 58 -8.28 -3.39 15.61
C ALA A 58 -7.30 -2.74 16.60
N TYR A 59 -6.05 -2.52 16.17
CA TYR A 59 -5.09 -1.81 17.00
C TYR A 59 -5.52 -0.37 17.25
N ARG A 60 -5.25 0.11 18.46
CA ARG A 60 -5.36 1.54 18.77
C ARG A 60 -4.46 2.32 17.80
N HIS A 61 -5.01 3.35 17.17
CA HIS A 61 -4.34 4.14 16.12
C HIS A 61 -4.07 3.40 14.80
N GLY A 62 -4.66 2.22 14.57
CA GLY A 62 -4.52 1.50 13.29
C GLY A 62 -5.01 2.30 12.07
N TRP A 63 -5.85 3.32 12.27
CA TRP A 63 -6.34 4.21 11.22
C TRP A 63 -5.25 5.01 10.51
N VAL A 64 -4.07 5.19 11.13
CA VAL A 64 -2.94 5.90 10.52
C VAL A 64 -2.10 5.00 9.59
N ALA A 65 -2.37 3.69 9.58
CA ALA A 65 -1.66 2.76 8.73
C ALA A 65 -2.03 2.97 7.26
N GLY A 66 -1.04 3.27 6.43
CA GLY A 66 -1.25 3.60 5.03
C GLY A 66 -0.01 4.19 4.37
N ALA A 67 -0.20 4.97 3.31
CA ALA A 67 0.89 5.70 2.67
C ALA A 67 0.48 7.09 2.21
N PHE A 68 1.45 7.99 2.22
CA PHE A 68 1.39 9.27 1.54
C PHE A 68 1.95 9.17 0.13
N LEU A 69 1.21 9.70 -0.84
CA LEU A 69 1.61 9.79 -2.24
C LEU A 69 1.76 11.26 -2.60
N ARG A 70 2.89 11.58 -3.24
CA ARG A 70 3.17 12.88 -3.84
C ARG A 70 3.50 12.67 -5.33
N PRO A 71 2.99 13.52 -6.25
CA PRO A 71 3.33 13.40 -7.67
C PRO A 71 4.85 13.45 -7.90
N GLY A 72 5.39 12.43 -8.57
CA GLY A 72 6.81 12.36 -8.94
C GLY A 72 7.77 11.96 -7.82
N ALA A 73 7.27 11.48 -6.68
CA ALA A 73 8.08 10.94 -5.59
C ALA A 73 7.59 9.54 -5.21
N ASP A 74 8.47 8.78 -4.55
CA ASP A 74 8.10 7.47 -4.01
C ASP A 74 7.11 7.61 -2.84
N PRO A 75 6.17 6.65 -2.68
CA PRO A 75 5.24 6.63 -1.56
C PRO A 75 5.96 6.53 -0.23
N VAL A 76 5.45 7.25 0.77
CA VAL A 76 5.95 7.17 2.15
C VAL A 76 4.95 6.39 2.98
N VAL A 77 5.33 5.19 3.39
CA VAL A 77 4.48 4.31 4.21
C VAL A 77 4.54 4.75 5.67
N VAL A 78 3.38 4.89 6.31
CA VAL A 78 3.25 5.19 7.74
C VAL A 78 2.58 4.01 8.41
N LEU A 79 3.25 3.45 9.42
CA LEU A 79 2.76 2.30 10.16
C LEU A 79 2.95 2.55 11.66
N PRO A 80 1.93 2.27 12.50
CA PRO A 80 2.13 2.09 13.92
C PRO A 80 3.18 1.00 14.18
N ARG A 81 4.05 1.22 15.16
CA ARG A 81 5.07 0.25 15.58
C ARG A 81 4.51 -1.17 15.76
N MET A 82 3.32 -1.29 16.36
CA MET A 82 2.70 -2.62 16.57
C MET A 82 2.39 -3.35 15.27
N ILE A 83 1.99 -2.65 14.20
CA ILE A 83 1.77 -3.29 12.89
C ILE A 83 3.11 -3.72 12.30
N THR A 84 4.13 -2.87 12.40
CA THR A 84 5.49 -3.20 11.93
C THR A 84 6.06 -4.42 12.65
N GLU A 85 5.92 -4.50 13.98
CA GLU A 85 6.51 -5.57 14.78
C GLU A 85 5.77 -6.91 14.66
N PHE A 86 4.43 -6.89 14.54
CA PHE A 86 3.62 -8.11 14.65
C PHE A 86 2.98 -8.55 13.33
N GLU A 87 2.81 -7.66 12.35
CA GLU A 87 2.12 -7.98 11.08
C GLU A 87 3.03 -7.90 9.85
N LEU A 88 4.21 -7.30 9.96
CA LEU A 88 5.18 -7.16 8.86
C LEU A 88 6.57 -7.71 9.24
N PRO A 89 6.72 -9.03 9.49
CA PRO A 89 7.99 -9.62 9.88
C PRO A 89 9.11 -9.49 8.80
N GLY A 90 8.76 -9.11 7.56
CA GLY A 90 9.71 -8.82 6.46
C GLY A 90 9.99 -7.33 6.21
N GLY A 91 9.39 -6.41 6.98
CA GLY A 91 9.50 -4.96 6.75
C GLY A 91 8.50 -4.40 5.73
N ALA A 92 8.54 -3.07 5.53
CA ALA A 92 7.65 -2.32 4.64
C ALA A 92 8.38 -1.78 3.39
N ALA A 93 9.40 -2.49 2.92
CA ALA A 93 9.98 -2.20 1.62
C ALA A 93 8.94 -2.57 0.56
N GLY A 94 8.38 -1.55 -0.10
CA GLY A 94 7.60 -1.77 -1.31
C GLY A 94 8.57 -2.11 -2.45
N ASP A 95 8.39 -3.28 -3.06
CA ASP A 95 9.08 -3.65 -4.29
C ASP A 95 8.46 -2.96 -5.52
#